data_AF-A0A957HCN6-F1
#
_entry.id   AF-A0A957HCN6-F1
#
_cell.length_a   1.000
_cell.length_b   1.000
_cell.length_c   1.000
_cell.angle_alpha   90.00
_cell.angle_beta   90.00
_cell.angle_gamma   90.00
#
_symmetry.space_group_name_H-M   'P 1'
#
loop_
_entity.id
_entity.type
_entity.pdbx_description
1 polymer ?
#
loop_
_entity_poly.entity_id
_entity_poly.type
_entity_poly.pdbx_seq_one_letter_code
_entity_poly.pdbx_strand_id
1 'polypeptide(L)'
;MKNPAKTTFWLLICLSGLWSLAACTQPAPPEPTATVPAIASPSSEPAATPTVAVADTESVVAVDAWLADLAYFRERIDQLHPNPYYRVPAATYDAKLAALAADLPNLSETEIIVRLTEIMAFVDGHS
;
A
#
# COMPACT_ATOMS: atom_id res chain seq x y z
N MET A 1 -17.11 -0.44 -46.57
CA MET A 1 -17.91 -1.43 -45.83
C MET A 1 -17.82 -1.10 -44.35
N LYS A 2 -18.96 -0.85 -43.71
CA LYS A 2 -19.09 -0.20 -42.41
C LYS A 2 -19.47 -1.29 -41.41
N ASN A 3 -18.57 -1.63 -40.48
CA ASN A 3 -18.73 -2.75 -39.55
C ASN A 3 -19.88 -2.47 -38.56
N PRO A 4 -21.00 -3.21 -38.59
CA PRO A 4 -22.21 -2.89 -37.83
C PRO A 4 -22.26 -3.58 -36.45
N ALA A 5 -21.12 -3.71 -35.76
CA ALA A 5 -21.03 -4.49 -34.52
C ALA A 5 -20.84 -3.61 -33.26
N LYS A 6 -21.10 -2.30 -33.33
CA LYS A 6 -20.93 -1.37 -32.20
C LYS A 6 -22.24 -0.80 -31.64
N THR A 7 -23.40 -1.30 -32.07
CA THR A 7 -24.70 -0.65 -31.83
C THR A 7 -25.68 -1.52 -31.03
N THR A 8 -25.19 -2.43 -30.19
CA THR A 8 -26.09 -3.34 -29.42
C THR A 8 -25.52 -3.77 -28.07
N PHE A 9 -24.81 -2.88 -27.37
CA PHE A 9 -24.47 -3.09 -25.95
C PHE A 9 -24.78 -1.89 -25.06
N TRP A 10 -25.49 -0.89 -25.60
CA TRP A 10 -25.95 0.30 -24.87
C TRP A 10 -27.43 0.21 -24.45
N LEU A 11 -28.06 -0.96 -24.55
CA LEU A 11 -29.51 -1.15 -24.34
C LEU A 11 -29.85 -2.22 -23.29
N LEU A 12 -28.98 -2.40 -22.30
CA LEU A 12 -29.26 -3.16 -21.07
C LEU A 12 -28.81 -2.39 -19.81
N ILE A 13 -28.70 -1.07 -19.93
CA ILE A 13 -28.57 -0.13 -18.81
C ILE A 13 -29.97 0.48 -18.62
N CYS A 14 -30.94 -0.25 -18.05
CA CYS A 14 -32.24 0.31 -17.66
C CYS A 14 -33.13 -0.57 -16.76
N LEU A 15 -32.80 -1.84 -16.48
CA LEU A 15 -33.79 -2.75 -15.86
C LEU A 15 -33.32 -3.59 -14.67
N SER A 16 -32.48 -3.03 -13.79
CA SER A 16 -32.24 -3.63 -12.47
C SER A 16 -31.98 -2.57 -11.39
N GLY A 17 -32.74 -1.46 -11.47
CA GLY A 17 -32.95 -0.59 -10.33
C GLY A 17 -34.03 -1.20 -9.44
N LEU A 18 -33.64 -2.06 -8.51
CA LEU A 18 -34.41 -2.39 -7.30
C LEU A 18 -33.55 -3.27 -6.36
N TRP A 19 -32.46 -2.71 -5.85
CA TRP A 19 -31.83 -3.26 -4.64
C TRP A 19 -32.32 -2.43 -3.46
N SER A 20 -33.16 -3.09 -2.67
CA SER A 20 -33.84 -2.56 -1.50
C SER A 20 -32.85 -1.99 -0.50
N LEU A 21 -33.05 -0.72 -0.15
CA LEU A 21 -32.49 -0.12 1.06
C LEU A 21 -33.20 -0.75 2.27
N ALA A 22 -32.67 -1.86 2.77
CA ALA A 22 -32.91 -2.26 4.16
C ALA A 22 -32.04 -1.34 5.04
N ALA A 23 -32.61 -0.22 5.47
CA ALA A 23 -32.01 0.60 6.51
C ALA A 23 -31.97 -0.22 7.81
N CYS A 24 -30.79 -0.72 8.17
CA CYS A 24 -30.55 -1.15 9.55
C CYS A 24 -30.59 0.11 10.43
N THR A 25 -31.72 0.34 11.08
CA THR A 25 -31.80 1.16 12.29
C THR A 25 -30.85 0.53 13.32
N GLN A 26 -29.67 1.10 13.48
CA GLN A 26 -28.77 0.74 14.57
C GLN A 26 -29.17 1.54 15.81
N PRO A 27 -29.60 0.90 16.91
CA PRO A 27 -29.83 1.60 18.17
C PRO A 27 -28.50 2.21 18.65
N ALA A 28 -28.57 3.43 19.19
CA ALA A 28 -27.42 4.13 19.73
C ALA A 28 -26.73 3.30 20.84
N PRO A 29 -25.39 3.21 20.84
CA PRO A 29 -24.66 2.58 21.94
C PRO A 29 -24.88 3.39 23.24
N PRO A 30 -25.03 2.74 24.40
CA PRO A 30 -25.09 3.45 25.67
C PRO A 30 -23.77 4.19 25.91
N GLU A 31 -23.86 5.49 26.20
CA GLU A 31 -22.71 6.32 26.53
C GLU A 31 -21.97 5.71 27.74
N PRO A 32 -20.66 5.41 27.64
CA PRO A 32 -19.89 5.10 28.81
C PRO A 32 -19.78 6.38 29.64
N THR A 33 -20.41 6.38 30.82
CA THR A 33 -20.22 7.40 31.84
C THR A 33 -18.77 7.32 32.34
N ALA A 34 -17.85 7.93 31.61
CA ALA A 34 -16.45 8.03 31.98
C ALA A 34 -16.27 9.23 32.92
N THR A 35 -16.35 8.95 34.22
CA THR A 35 -15.71 9.79 35.24
C THR A 35 -14.21 9.79 34.96
N VAL A 36 -13.66 10.88 34.44
CA VAL A 36 -12.21 11.07 34.28
C VAL A 36 -11.66 11.75 35.53
N PRO A 37 -10.94 11.05 36.42
CA PRO A 37 -10.05 11.73 37.34
C PRO A 37 -8.82 12.22 36.57
N ALA A 38 -8.50 13.51 36.73
CA ALA A 38 -7.25 14.09 36.27
C ALA A 38 -6.08 13.40 36.97
N ILE A 39 -5.31 12.60 36.24
CA ILE A 39 -4.03 12.06 36.69
C ILE A 39 -2.95 12.92 36.02
N ALA A 40 -2.27 13.70 36.85
CA ALA A 40 -1.15 14.52 36.49
C ALA A 40 -0.02 13.68 35.87
N SER A 41 0.55 14.14 34.76
CA SER A 41 1.81 13.62 34.20
C SER A 41 3.00 14.06 35.04
N PRO A 42 3.77 13.16 35.67
CA PRO A 42 5.13 13.48 36.05
C PRO A 42 6.04 13.30 34.81
N SER A 43 6.69 14.40 34.47
CA SER A 43 7.93 14.45 33.71
C SER A 43 9.04 13.68 34.45
N SER A 44 9.76 12.78 33.77
CA SER A 44 11.24 12.71 33.71
C SER A 44 11.72 11.41 33.05
N GLU A 45 12.59 11.60 32.07
CA GLU A 45 13.31 10.65 31.20
C GLU A 45 14.27 9.72 31.96
N PRO A 46 14.71 8.60 31.33
CA PRO A 46 16.15 8.40 31.26
C PRO A 46 16.65 8.01 29.87
N ALA A 47 17.74 8.70 29.50
CA ALA A 47 18.62 8.49 28.36
C ALA A 47 18.76 7.02 27.94
N ALA A 48 18.32 6.72 26.72
CA ALA A 48 18.70 5.52 26.01
C ALA A 48 20.19 5.60 25.68
N THR A 49 20.95 4.68 26.27
CA THR A 49 22.36 4.43 25.94
C THR A 49 22.44 3.94 24.49
N PRO A 50 23.38 4.42 23.65
CA PRO A 50 23.55 3.85 22.32
C PRO A 50 24.19 2.47 22.49
N THR A 51 23.38 1.42 22.36
CA THR A 51 23.85 0.04 22.20
C THR A 51 24.69 -0.04 20.93
N VAL A 52 25.93 -0.48 21.11
CA VAL A 52 26.97 -0.59 20.08
C VAL A 52 26.57 -1.61 19.01
N ALA A 53 26.82 -1.21 17.77
CA ALA A 53 26.60 -1.88 16.51
C ALA A 53 27.02 -3.36 16.46
N VAL A 54 26.09 -4.20 15.98
CA VAL A 54 26.38 -5.47 15.30
C VAL A 54 25.93 -5.31 13.84
N ALA A 55 26.60 -4.44 13.08
CA ALA A 55 26.02 -3.90 11.83
C ALA A 55 26.42 -4.62 10.53
N ASP A 56 27.34 -5.59 10.53
CA ASP A 56 27.98 -6.00 9.27
C ASP A 56 27.43 -7.30 8.64
N THR A 57 26.99 -8.29 9.42
CA THR A 57 26.46 -9.55 8.86
C THR A 57 24.93 -9.53 8.72
N GLU A 58 24.23 -8.78 9.58
CA GLU A 58 22.78 -8.63 9.52
C GLU A 58 22.35 -7.80 8.30
N SER A 59 23.17 -6.83 7.88
CA SER A 59 22.86 -5.92 6.77
C SER A 59 22.91 -6.60 5.40
N VAL A 60 23.90 -7.47 5.13
CA VAL A 60 23.99 -8.19 3.85
C VAL A 60 22.84 -9.19 3.68
N VAL A 61 22.51 -9.92 4.75
CA VAL A 61 21.35 -10.85 4.77
C VAL A 61 20.04 -10.08 4.56
N ALA A 62 19.94 -8.85 5.05
CA ALA A 62 18.78 -7.99 4.82
C ALA A 62 18.65 -7.52 3.36
N VAL A 63 19.75 -7.19 2.67
CA VAL A 63 19.70 -6.74 1.26
C VAL A 63 19.19 -7.84 0.33
N ASP A 64 19.68 -9.07 0.47
CA ASP A 64 19.22 -10.19 -0.37
C ASP A 64 17.74 -10.51 -0.16
N ALA A 65 17.25 -10.40 1.08
CA ALA A 65 15.82 -10.55 1.39
C ALA A 65 14.99 -9.47 0.70
N TRP A 66 15.41 -8.20 0.77
CA TRP A 66 14.73 -7.11 0.06
C TRP A 66 14.73 -7.28 -1.45
N LEU A 67 15.84 -7.77 -2.04
CA LEU A 67 15.88 -8.06 -3.48
C LEU A 67 14.87 -9.14 -3.88
N ALA A 68 14.73 -10.19 -3.05
CA ALA A 68 13.71 -11.21 -3.25
C ALA A 68 12.29 -10.65 -3.14
N ASP A 69 12.04 -9.77 -2.17
CA ASP A 69 10.74 -9.10 -2.00
C ASP A 69 10.41 -8.19 -3.18
N LEU A 70 11.37 -7.42 -3.70
CA LEU A 70 11.18 -6.59 -4.88
C LEU A 70 10.86 -7.44 -6.13
N ALA A 71 11.52 -8.59 -6.29
CA ALA A 71 11.24 -9.52 -7.38
C ALA A 71 9.83 -10.13 -7.24
N TYR A 72 9.45 -10.56 -6.04
CA TYR A 72 8.11 -11.05 -5.75
C TYR A 72 7.06 -9.98 -6.04
N PHE A 73 7.28 -8.75 -5.56
CA PHE A 73 6.38 -7.63 -5.76
C PHE A 73 6.17 -7.35 -7.26
N ARG A 74 7.26 -7.35 -8.03
CA ARG A 74 7.22 -7.19 -9.48
C ARG A 74 6.42 -8.27 -10.19
N GLU A 75 6.55 -9.53 -9.78
CA GLU A 75 5.83 -10.64 -10.38
C GLU A 75 4.33 -10.55 -10.09
N ARG A 76 3.96 -10.15 -8.87
CA ARG A 76 2.57 -10.17 -8.41
C ARG A 76 1.71 -9.04 -8.95
N ILE A 77 2.29 -7.89 -9.30
CA ILE A 77 1.49 -6.76 -9.80
C ILE A 77 0.69 -7.12 -11.07
N ASP A 78 1.28 -7.92 -11.97
CA ASP A 78 0.64 -8.35 -13.21
C ASP A 78 -0.44 -9.41 -13.00
N GLN A 79 -0.36 -10.14 -11.88
CA GLN A 79 -1.29 -11.21 -11.54
C GLN A 79 -2.51 -10.69 -10.77
N LEU A 80 -2.29 -9.70 -9.90
CA LEU A 80 -3.30 -9.25 -8.95
C LEU A 80 -4.03 -7.99 -9.39
N HIS A 81 -3.38 -7.10 -10.14
CA HIS A 81 -3.99 -5.86 -10.57
C HIS A 81 -4.52 -6.00 -12.01
N PRO A 82 -5.82 -5.72 -12.31
CA PRO A 82 -6.38 -5.95 -13.64
C PRO A 82 -5.75 -5.15 -14.79
N ASN A 83 -5.21 -3.96 -14.48
CA ASN A 83 -4.56 -3.10 -15.47
C ASN A 83 -3.53 -2.15 -14.82
N PRO A 84 -2.39 -2.66 -14.33
CA PRO A 84 -1.46 -1.89 -13.49
C PRO A 84 -0.78 -0.74 -14.24
N TYR A 85 -0.68 -0.87 -15.56
CA TYR A 85 0.10 0.04 -16.40
C TYR A 85 -0.77 1.00 -17.22
N TYR A 86 -2.01 1.24 -16.80
CA TYR A 86 -2.92 2.12 -17.56
C TYR A 86 -2.49 3.59 -17.56
N ARG A 87 -1.79 4.04 -16.51
CA ARG A 87 -1.26 5.40 -16.38
C ARG A 87 0.23 5.50 -16.72
N VAL A 88 0.99 4.45 -16.40
CA VAL A 88 2.45 4.46 -16.49
C VAL A 88 2.95 3.24 -17.25
N PRO A 89 3.97 3.38 -18.12
CA PRO A 89 4.55 2.23 -18.80
C PRO A 89 5.19 1.24 -17.82
N ALA A 90 5.07 -0.06 -18.09
CA ALA A 90 5.72 -1.12 -17.31
C ALA A 90 7.24 -0.88 -17.14
N ALA A 91 7.91 -0.47 -18.22
CA ALA A 91 9.34 -0.15 -18.18
C ALA A 91 9.70 0.97 -17.20
N THR A 92 8.80 1.94 -16.97
CA THR A 92 9.03 3.01 -15.99
C THR A 92 8.91 2.49 -14.55
N TYR A 93 7.99 1.57 -14.30
CA TYR A 93 7.88 0.87 -13.02
C TYR A 93 9.11 -0.01 -12.76
N ASP A 94 9.53 -0.79 -13.76
CA ASP A 94 10.72 -1.64 -13.71
C ASP A 94 11.97 -0.81 -13.39
N ALA A 95 12.12 0.35 -14.03
CA ALA A 95 13.22 1.27 -13.76
C ALA A 95 13.21 1.82 -12.34
N LYS A 96 12.04 2.09 -11.75
CA LYS A 96 11.91 2.54 -10.36
C LYS A 96 12.28 1.45 -9.36
N LEU A 97 11.85 0.21 -9.61
CA LEU A 97 12.26 -0.94 -8.79
C LEU A 97 13.76 -1.21 -8.88
N ALA A 98 14.34 -1.12 -10.08
CA ALA A 98 15.77 -1.28 -10.28
C ALA A 98 16.58 -0.18 -9.57
N ALA A 99 16.09 1.06 -9.57
CA ALA A 99 16.70 2.16 -8.83
C ALA A 99 16.63 1.92 -7.31
N LEU A 100 15.49 1.46 -6.78
CA LEU A 100 15.37 1.10 -5.37
C LEU A 100 16.33 -0.05 -5.01
N ALA A 101 16.41 -1.09 -5.83
CA ALA A 101 17.33 -2.22 -5.65
C ALA A 101 18.79 -1.79 -5.58
N ALA A 102 19.21 -0.85 -6.43
CA ALA A 102 20.57 -0.31 -6.43
C ALA A 102 20.90 0.51 -5.17
N ASP A 103 19.89 1.16 -4.59
CA ASP A 103 20.06 2.01 -3.41
C ASP A 103 19.97 1.24 -2.08
N LEU A 104 19.43 0.00 -2.07
CA LEU A 104 19.22 -0.81 -0.86
C LEU A 104 20.38 -0.80 0.15
N PRO A 105 21.67 -0.94 -0.24
CA PRO A 105 22.77 -0.98 0.73
C PRO A 105 22.93 0.32 1.54
N ASN A 106 22.34 1.41 1.06
CA ASN A 106 22.46 2.75 1.64
C ASN A 106 21.15 3.23 2.31
N LEU A 107 20.11 2.41 2.33
CA LEU A 107 18.80 2.78 2.87
C LEU A 107 18.52 2.06 4.18
N SER A 108 17.91 2.77 5.12
CA SER A 108 17.25 2.15 6.27
C SER A 108 15.97 1.43 5.83
N GLU A 109 15.53 0.48 6.66
CA GLU A 109 14.26 -0.25 6.43
C GLU A 109 13.08 0.70 6.19
N THR A 110 12.94 1.74 7.03
CA THR A 110 11.89 2.75 6.89
C THR A 110 11.96 3.46 5.54
N GLU A 111 13.15 3.81 5.05
CA GLU A 111 13.32 4.45 3.75
C GLU A 111 12.97 3.50 2.60
N ILE A 112 13.30 2.22 2.72
CA ILE A 112 12.92 1.19 1.73
C ILE A 112 11.39 1.09 1.65
N ILE A 113 10.71 0.99 2.79
CA ILE A 113 9.25 0.89 2.87
C ILE A 113 8.57 2.14 2.28
N VAL A 114 9.06 3.33 2.62
CA VAL A 114 8.52 4.59 2.07
C VAL A 114 8.69 4.62 0.55
N ARG A 115 9.89 4.35 0.03
CA ARG A 115 10.12 4.34 -1.42
C ARG A 115 9.32 3.28 -2.14
N LEU A 116 9.16 2.09 -1.57
CA LEU A 116 8.30 1.06 -2.14
C LEU A 116 6.85 1.53 -2.21
N THR A 117 6.34 2.16 -1.15
CA THR A 117 4.99 2.73 -1.10
C THR A 117 4.78 3.81 -2.16
N GLU A 118 5.77 4.70 -2.37
CA GLU A 118 5.75 5.70 -3.44
C GLU A 118 5.68 5.05 -4.83
N ILE A 119 6.42 3.96 -5.05
CA ILE A 119 6.37 3.20 -6.30
C ILE A 119 4.99 2.57 -6.50
N MET A 120 4.38 2.01 -5.45
CA MET A 120 3.01 1.47 -5.52
C MET A 120 2.02 2.55 -5.94
N ALA A 121 1.97 3.66 -5.20
CA ALA A 121 1.07 4.77 -5.47
C ALA A 121 1.28 5.39 -6.86
N PHE A 122 2.51 5.35 -7.37
CA PHE A 122 2.86 5.81 -8.72
C PHE A 122 2.23 4.93 -9.82
N VAL A 123 2.24 3.61 -9.65
CA VAL A 123 1.68 2.66 -10.62
C VAL A 123 0.17 2.57 -10.49
N ASP A 124 -0.31 2.39 -9.27
CA ASP A 124 -1.73 2.29 -8.96
C ASP A 124 -2.04 3.02 -7.64
N GLY A 125 -2.92 4.01 -7.74
CA GLY A 125 -3.34 4.85 -6.61
C GLY A 125 -4.51 4.28 -5.82
N HIS A 126 -4.93 3.04 -6.09
CA HIS A 126 -6.06 2.38 -5.41
C HIS A 126 -5.70 1.00 -4.83
N SER A 127 -4.40 0.72 -4.70
CA SER A 127 -3.88 -0.51 -4.10
C SER A 127 -4.20 -0.64 -2.61
#